data_AF-A0A1C5JNT3-F1
#
_entry.id   AF-A0A1C5JNT3-F1
#
_cell.length_a   1.000
_cell.length_b   1.000
_cell.length_c   1.000
_cell.angle_alpha   90.00
_cell.angle_beta   90.00
_cell.angle_gamma   90.00
#
_symmetry.space_group_name_H-M   'P 1'
#
loop_
_entity.id
_entity.type
_entity.pdbx_description
1 polymer ?
#
loop_
_entity_poly.entity_id
_entity_poly.type
_entity_poly.pdbx_seq_one_letter_code
_entity_poly.pdbx_strand_id
1 'polypeptide(L)'
;MEWRTRWHITIRWDRADNSPAGVTVVEHAVDSPAELRHLVQAARADPHVVAYPYRRVRELVGDEPDECHNGHGYVGGSVTTPMRGWWPCRCGGHLVIRCRMCPDAQVEPPLGADCDTRKRRATSP
;
A
#
# COMPACT_ATOMS: atom_id res chain seq x y z
N MET A 1 -7.07 -7.50 -6.48
CA MET A 1 -5.80 -6.81 -6.12
C MET A 1 -4.69 -7.83 -5.92
N GLU A 2 -3.44 -7.40 -5.74
CA GLU A 2 -2.31 -8.29 -5.41
C GLU A 2 -1.28 -7.65 -4.48
N TRP A 3 -0.63 -8.47 -3.64
CA TRP A 3 0.49 -7.98 -2.83
C TRP A 3 1.74 -7.85 -3.70
N ARG A 4 2.23 -6.62 -3.83
CA ARG A 4 3.52 -6.33 -4.45
C ARG A 4 4.52 -5.88 -3.40
N THR A 5 5.77 -6.29 -3.59
CA THR A 5 6.88 -5.73 -2.84
C THR A 5 7.42 -4.54 -3.64
N ARG A 6 7.27 -3.33 -3.09
CA ARG A 6 7.74 -2.08 -3.71
C ARG A 6 8.84 -1.45 -2.88
N TRP A 7 9.57 -0.55 -3.50
CA TRP A 7 10.48 0.35 -2.80
C TRP A 7 9.84 1.73 -2.71
N HIS A 8 9.73 2.23 -1.48
CA HIS A 8 9.36 3.61 -1.22
C HIS A 8 10.63 4.41 -1.01
N ILE A 9 10.77 5.52 -1.72
CA ILE A 9 11.83 6.48 -1.52
C ILE A 9 11.22 7.88 -1.35
N THR A 10 11.67 8.59 -0.33
CA THR A 10 11.32 9.99 -0.11
C THR A 10 12.55 10.81 -0.43
N ILE A 11 12.48 11.73 -1.38
CA ILE A 11 13.57 12.65 -1.71
C ILE A 11 13.24 14.01 -1.11
N ARG A 12 14.19 14.61 -0.43
CA ARG A 12 14.05 15.91 0.25
C ARG A 12 15.05 16.91 -0.29
N TRP A 13 14.55 18.09 -0.66
CA TRP A 13 15.35 19.24 -1.07
C TRP A 13 15.43 20.27 0.05
N ASP A 14 16.51 21.05 0.05
CA ASP A 14 16.71 22.19 0.94
C ASP A 14 15.62 23.28 0.77
N ARG A 15 15.13 23.47 -0.47
CA ARG A 15 14.13 24.46 -0.86
C ARG A 15 13.21 23.90 -1.94
N ALA A 16 11.97 24.41 -1.95
CA ALA A 16 10.94 24.02 -2.91
C ALA A 16 11.34 24.34 -4.36
N ASP A 17 11.95 25.51 -4.59
CA ASP A 17 12.35 25.99 -5.92
C ASP A 17 13.46 25.14 -6.57
N ASN A 18 14.22 24.40 -5.75
CA ASN A 18 15.26 23.49 -6.22
C ASN A 18 14.73 22.11 -6.59
N SER A 19 13.48 21.81 -6.23
CA SER A 19 12.84 20.55 -6.56
C SER A 19 12.13 20.64 -7.92
N PRO A 20 12.03 19.52 -8.67
CA PRO A 20 11.28 19.48 -9.92
C PRO A 20 9.76 19.65 -9.74
N ALA A 21 9.25 19.44 -8.54
CA ALA A 21 7.82 19.50 -8.23
C ALA A 21 7.40 20.80 -7.49
N GLY A 22 8.32 21.74 -7.28
CA GLY A 22 8.05 22.95 -6.50
C GLY A 22 7.71 22.68 -5.03
N VAL A 23 8.16 21.56 -4.46
CA VAL A 23 7.94 21.14 -3.07
C VAL A 23 9.21 20.55 -2.46
N THR A 24 9.40 20.71 -1.15
CA THR A 24 10.63 20.22 -0.50
C THR A 24 10.69 18.71 -0.31
N VAL A 25 9.58 17.99 -0.52
CA VAL A 25 9.50 16.54 -0.31
C VAL A 25 8.71 15.90 -1.46
N VAL A 26 9.31 14.91 -2.11
CA VAL A 26 8.65 14.08 -3.12
C VAL A 26 8.77 12.62 -2.72
N GLU A 27 7.68 11.87 -2.82
CA GLU A 27 7.64 10.44 -2.55
C GLU A 27 7.44 9.65 -3.85
N HIS A 28 8.21 8.57 -4.01
CA HIS A 28 8.08 7.65 -5.12
C HIS A 28 7.91 6.22 -4.61
N ALA A 29 7.00 5.47 -5.26
CA ALA A 29 6.84 4.03 -5.07
C ALA A 29 7.23 3.31 -6.36
N VAL A 30 8.39 2.64 -6.38
CA VAL A 30 8.92 1.95 -7.56
C VAL A 30 8.85 0.44 -7.40
N ASP A 31 8.65 -0.26 -8.52
CA ASP A 31 8.44 -1.71 -8.52
C ASP A 31 9.76 -2.47 -8.68
N SER A 32 10.82 -1.82 -9.19
CA SER A 32 12.09 -2.49 -9.45
C SER A 32 13.29 -1.87 -8.69
N PRO A 33 14.28 -2.70 -8.31
CA PRO A 33 15.56 -2.19 -7.79
C PRO A 33 16.32 -1.30 -8.79
N ALA A 34 16.10 -1.48 -10.09
CA ALA A 34 16.75 -0.68 -11.14
C ALA A 34 16.23 0.76 -11.14
N GLU A 35 14.91 0.95 -11.06
CA GLU A 35 14.27 2.26 -10.91
C GLU A 35 14.70 2.94 -9.60
N LEU A 36 14.72 2.19 -8.49
CA LEU A 36 15.22 2.73 -7.21
C LEU A 36 16.65 3.24 -7.36
N ARG A 37 17.53 2.45 -7.99
CA ARG A 37 18.94 2.82 -8.21
C ARG A 37 19.03 4.10 -9.04
N HIS A 38 18.22 4.23 -10.09
CA HIS A 38 18.19 5.41 -10.93
C HIS A 38 17.80 6.66 -10.12
N LEU A 39 16.74 6.58 -9.30
CA LEU A 39 16.32 7.68 -8.43
C LEU A 39 17.39 8.04 -7.40
N VAL A 40 18.03 7.05 -6.77
CA VAL A 40 19.12 7.28 -5.82
C VAL A 40 20.32 7.95 -6.48
N GLN A 41 20.66 7.56 -7.71
CA GLN A 41 21.75 8.18 -8.46
C GLN A 41 21.43 9.64 -8.81
N ALA A 42 20.20 9.92 -9.27
CA ALA A 42 19.75 11.28 -9.53
C ALA A 42 19.77 12.14 -8.25
N ALA A 43 19.20 11.63 -7.16
CA ALA A 43 19.18 12.30 -5.87
C ALA A 43 20.58 12.57 -5.31
N ARG A 44 21.54 11.68 -5.54
CA ARG A 44 22.94 11.87 -5.13
C ARG A 44 23.68 12.91 -5.99
N ALA A 45 23.31 13.03 -7.27
CA ALA A 45 23.94 13.98 -8.19
C ALA A 45 23.43 15.42 -8.01
N ASP A 46 22.26 15.59 -7.40
CA ASP A 46 21.67 16.90 -7.12
C ASP A 46 22.23 17.50 -5.82
N PRO A 47 22.95 18.64 -5.88
CA PRO A 47 23.53 19.28 -4.70
C PRO A 47 22.50 19.86 -3.72
N HIS A 48 21.25 20.04 -4.14
CA HIS A 48 20.17 20.59 -3.31
C HIS A 48 19.38 19.51 -2.55
N VAL A 49 19.60 18.24 -2.87
CA VAL A 49 19.00 17.12 -2.14
C VAL A 49 19.72 16.94 -0.81
N VAL A 50 18.96 17.03 0.28
CA VAL A 50 19.47 16.93 1.66
C VAL A 50 19.25 15.55 2.29
N ALA A 51 18.28 14.78 1.80
CA ALA A 51 18.03 13.42 2.27
C ALA A 51 17.24 12.60 1.24
N TYR A 52 17.47 11.29 1.21
CA TYR A 52 16.75 10.37 0.33
C TYR A 52 16.54 8.97 0.97
N PRO A 53 15.88 8.85 2.15
CA PRO A 53 15.62 7.56 2.76
C PRO A 53 14.75 6.68 1.86
N TYR A 54 15.06 5.39 1.82
CA TYR A 54 14.26 4.40 1.12
C TYR A 54 14.05 3.15 1.97
N ARG A 55 12.92 2.48 1.75
CA ARG A 55 12.56 1.23 2.44
C ARG A 55 11.80 0.31 1.50
N ARG A 56 11.92 -0.99 1.76
CA ARG A 56 11.11 -2.00 1.09
C ARG A 56 9.80 -2.18 1.84
N VAL A 57 8.69 -2.10 1.13
CA VAL A 57 7.34 -2.26 1.68
C VAL A 57 6.58 -3.33 0.88
N ARG A 58 5.65 -4.01 1.55
CA ARG A 58 4.70 -4.93 0.92
C ARG A 58 3.34 -4.24 0.92
N GLU A 59 2.79 -3.98 -0.25
CA GLU A 59 1.59 -3.18 -0.45
C GLU A 59 0.57 -3.91 -1.33
N LEU A 60 -0.70 -3.73 -1.02
CA LEU A 60 -1.78 -4.25 -1.84
C LEU A 60 -2.02 -3.26 -2.98
N VAL A 61 -1.76 -3.69 -4.21
CA VAL A 61 -1.88 -2.87 -5.41
C VAL A 61 -3.05 -3.37 -6.26
N GLY A 62 -3.74 -2.43 -6.89
CA GLY A 62 -4.92 -2.65 -7.72
C GLY A 62 -6.08 -1.83 -7.21
N ASP A 63 -7.14 -1.78 -8.01
CA ASP A 63 -8.33 -1.02 -7.67
C ASP A 63 -9.06 -1.70 -6.50
N GLU A 64 -9.40 -0.89 -5.51
CA GLU A 64 -10.29 -1.30 -4.45
C GLU A 64 -11.68 -1.59 -5.02
N PRO A 65 -12.32 -2.73 -4.69
CA PRO A 65 -13.67 -2.99 -5.11
C PRO A 65 -14.61 -1.97 -4.47
N ASP A 66 -15.48 -1.41 -5.29
CA ASP A 66 -16.50 -0.42 -4.91
C ASP A 66 -17.85 -1.05 -4.61
N GLU A 67 -18.08 -2.31 -5.02
CA GLU A 67 -19.29 -3.08 -4.76
C GLU A 67 -19.03 -4.56 -4.39
N CYS A 68 -19.98 -5.14 -3.64
CA CYS A 68 -20.01 -6.56 -3.32
C CYS A 68 -20.54 -7.38 -4.51
N HIS A 69 -20.39 -8.71 -4.51
CA HIS A 69 -20.81 -9.57 -5.64
C HIS A 69 -22.32 -9.52 -5.94
N ASN A 70 -23.12 -9.00 -5.01
CA ASN A 70 -24.56 -8.82 -5.15
C ASN A 70 -24.93 -7.39 -5.63
N GLY A 71 -23.96 -6.57 -6.05
CA GLY A 71 -24.18 -5.20 -6.54
C GLY A 71 -24.43 -4.16 -5.44
N HIS A 72 -24.07 -4.49 -4.20
CA HIS A 72 -24.18 -3.54 -3.08
C HIS A 72 -22.90 -2.70 -2.97
N GLY A 73 -23.01 -1.39 -3.17
CA GLY A 73 -21.89 -0.49 -3.00
C GLY A 73 -21.27 -0.56 -1.59
N TYR A 74 -19.95 -0.64 -1.52
CA TYR A 74 -19.16 -0.47 -0.29
C TYR A 74 -19.01 1.02 0.08
N VAL A 75 -19.35 1.93 -0.83
CA VAL A 75 -19.32 3.38 -0.63
C VAL A 75 -20.46 3.85 0.28
N GLY A 76 -20.07 4.11 1.51
CA GLY A 76 -20.75 4.92 2.48
C GLY A 76 -19.77 5.08 3.64
N GLY A 77 -19.82 6.16 4.39
CA GLY A 77 -18.81 6.44 5.40
C GLY A 77 -18.82 7.91 5.69
N SER A 78 -18.64 8.27 6.95
CA SER A 78 -18.38 9.64 7.32
C SER A 78 -16.89 9.93 7.16
N VAL A 79 -16.54 11.21 7.07
CA VAL A 79 -15.15 11.71 7.05
C VAL A 79 -14.32 11.16 8.23
N THR A 80 -14.97 10.76 9.32
CA THR A 80 -14.35 10.22 10.54
C THR A 80 -14.56 8.71 10.74
N THR A 81 -15.38 8.06 9.91
CA THR A 81 -15.64 6.62 9.99
C THR A 81 -15.97 6.08 8.60
N PRO A 82 -14.98 5.54 7.88
CA PRO A 82 -15.25 4.81 6.65
C PRO A 82 -16.27 3.68 6.94
N MET A 83 -17.35 3.45 6.16
CA MET A 83 -18.22 2.25 6.37
C MET A 83 -17.52 0.94 5.98
N ARG A 84 -16.21 1.01 5.74
CA ARG A 84 -15.34 -0.05 5.29
C ARG A 84 -15.10 -1.01 6.45
N GLY A 85 -15.86 -2.10 6.47
CA GLY A 85 -15.65 -3.26 7.35
C GLY A 85 -14.44 -4.07 6.89
N TRP A 86 -13.27 -3.45 6.89
CA TRP A 86 -12.02 -3.98 6.37
C TRP A 86 -11.24 -4.61 7.50
N TRP A 87 -11.08 -5.92 7.45
CA TRP A 87 -10.41 -6.66 8.51
C TRP A 87 -9.15 -7.31 7.95
N PRO A 88 -7.98 -7.08 8.59
CA PRO A 88 -6.81 -7.86 8.24
C PRO A 88 -7.11 -9.34 8.53
N CYS A 89 -6.93 -10.19 7.52
CA CYS A 89 -7.01 -11.62 7.71
C CYS A 89 -5.89 -12.07 8.67
N ARG A 90 -6.17 -13.10 9.47
CA ARG A 90 -5.22 -13.62 10.46
C ARG A 90 -3.92 -14.16 9.85
N CYS A 91 -3.91 -14.48 8.57
CA CYS A 91 -2.69 -14.88 7.86
C CYS A 91 -1.70 -13.73 7.63
N GLY A 92 -2.11 -12.47 7.86
CA GLY A 92 -1.28 -11.28 7.64
C GLY A 92 -1.04 -10.92 6.18
N GLY A 93 -1.67 -11.65 5.25
CA GLY A 93 -1.50 -11.49 3.81
C GLY A 93 -2.81 -11.39 3.04
N HIS A 94 -3.95 -11.15 3.70
CA HIS A 94 -5.20 -10.82 3.01
C HIS A 94 -5.96 -9.75 3.79
N LEU A 95 -6.82 -9.03 3.08
CA LEU A 95 -7.87 -8.18 3.63
C LEU A 95 -9.21 -8.85 3.38
N VAL A 96 -10.08 -8.85 4.38
CA VAL A 96 -11.46 -9.32 4.25
C VAL A 96 -12.36 -8.10 4.15
N ILE A 97 -13.12 -8.02 3.07
CA ILE A 97 -14.08 -6.97 2.78
C ILE A 97 -15.48 -7.57 2.95
N ARG A 98 -16.27 -7.05 3.89
CA ARG A 98 -17.61 -7.57 4.17
C ARG A 98 -18.67 -6.57 3.76
N CYS A 99 -19.69 -7.05 3.03
CA CYS A 99 -20.90 -6.28 2.81
C CYS A 99 -21.69 -6.19 4.13
N ARG A 100 -22.28 -5.02 4.41
CA ARG A 100 -23.21 -4.86 5.55
C ARG A 100 -24.66 -5.18 5.19
N MET A 101 -25.00 -5.17 3.90
CA MET A 101 -26.37 -5.38 3.40
C MET A 101 -26.67 -6.84 3.07
N CYS A 102 -25.64 -7.70 3.01
CA CYS A 102 -25.80 -9.13 2.74
C CYS A 102 -24.62 -9.92 3.35
N PRO A 103 -24.71 -11.26 3.43
CA PRO A 103 -23.63 -12.08 4.00
C PRO A 103 -22.39 -12.22 3.09
N ASP A 104 -22.27 -11.41 2.02
CA ASP A 104 -21.14 -11.46 1.10
C ASP A 104 -19.83 -10.97 1.76
N ALA A 105 -18.76 -11.70 1.48
CA ALA A 105 -17.42 -11.38 1.96
C ALA A 105 -16.39 -11.69 0.87
N GLN A 106 -15.62 -10.68 0.49
CA GLN A 106 -14.49 -10.79 -0.43
C GLN A 106 -13.18 -10.87 0.35
N VAL A 107 -12.22 -11.62 -0.20
CA VAL A 107 -10.87 -11.72 0.36
C VAL A 107 -9.87 -11.27 -0.70
N GLU A 108 -9.03 -10.31 -0.33
CA GLU A 108 -8.12 -9.63 -1.24
C GLU A 108 -6.66 -9.71 -0.75
N PRO A 109 -5.69 -10.12 -1.60
CA PRO A 109 -5.92 -10.73 -2.91
C PRO A 109 -6.75 -12.03 -2.82
N PRO A 110 -7.36 -12.48 -3.94
CA PRO A 110 -8.05 -13.77 -3.97
C PRO A 110 -7.18 -14.88 -3.41
N LEU A 111 -7.79 -15.80 -2.66
CA LEU A 111 -7.09 -16.88 -1.96
C LEU A 111 -6.24 -17.71 -2.93
N GLY A 112 -4.92 -17.54 -2.86
CA GLY A 112 -3.92 -18.48 -3.38
C GLY A 112 -3.42 -19.45 -2.29
N ALA A 113 -2.40 -20.25 -2.61
CA ALA A 113 -1.78 -21.24 -1.70
C ALA A 113 -1.25 -20.67 -0.36
N ASP A 114 -1.22 -19.35 -0.21
CA ASP A 114 -0.66 -18.64 0.95
C ASP A 114 -1.67 -18.41 2.09
N CYS A 115 -2.96 -18.76 1.91
CA CYS A 115 -3.95 -18.70 3.00
C CYS A 115 -4.08 -20.05 3.72
N ASP A 116 -3.08 -20.40 4.53
CA ASP A 116 -3.26 -21.51 5.45
C ASP A 116 -4.05 -21.04 6.69
N THR A 117 -5.36 -21.29 6.68
CA THR A 117 -6.28 -21.02 7.80
C THR A 117 -5.87 -21.76 9.09
N ARG A 118 -4.86 -22.64 9.04
CA ARG A 118 -4.32 -23.38 10.19
C ARG A 118 -3.16 -22.69 10.91
N LYS A 119 -2.56 -21.62 10.37
CA LYS A 119 -1.50 -20.87 11.09
C LYS A 119 -2.11 -20.00 12.20
N ARG A 120 -2.50 -20.66 13.30
CA ARG A 120 -2.64 -20.02 14.60
C ARG A 120 -1.26 -19.46 14.98
N ARG A 121 -1.23 -18.20 15.42
CA ARG A 121 -0.04 -17.49 15.92
C ARG A 121 0.84 -18.44 16.76
N ALA A 122 2.08 -18.63 16.34
CA ALA A 122 3.15 -18.84 17.30
C ALA A 122 3.33 -17.50 18.03
N THR A 123 2.68 -17.36 19.18
CA THR A 123 3.13 -16.43 20.22
C THR A 123 4.48 -16.94 20.70
N SER A 124 5.56 -16.25 20.35
CA SER A 124 6.84 -16.41 21.03
C SER A 124 6.75 -15.75 22.42
N PRO A 125 7.42 -16.33 23.43
CA PRO A 125 7.38 -15.90 24.83
C PRO A 125 8.06 -14.55 25.09
#